data_AF-A0A7W7D4Z5-F1
#
_entry.id   AF-A0A7W7D4Z5-F1
#
_cell.length_a   1.000
_cell.length_b   1.000
_cell.length_c   1.000
_cell.angle_alpha   90.00
_cell.angle_beta   90.00
_cell.angle_gamma   90.00
#
_symmetry.space_group_name_H-M   'P 1'
#
loop_
_entity.id
_entity.type
_entity.pdbx_description
1 polymer ?
#
loop_
_entity_poly.entity_id
_entity_poly.type
_entity_poly.pdbx_seq_one_letter_code
_entity_poly.pdbx_strand_id
1 'polypeptide(L)'
;MPHVKQTTMTIAMTLTACAVTLGAFATPAQADLGGATASGVRAVAIITADGHVVRSKGVIGARKIAVGQYCVRLDSDINPASTVPVATAQWSGSWGTSVHVRPDNFAACGDSRDVFVGIGTAAAGARDTGFHLIVP
;
A
#
# COMPACT_ATOMS: atom_id res chain seq x y z
N MET A 1 -52.12 51.96 -10.66
CA MET A 1 -51.32 51.08 -11.54
C MET A 1 -51.81 49.66 -11.34
N PRO A 2 -52.32 49.00 -12.40
CA PRO A 2 -52.92 47.67 -12.34
C PRO A 2 -51.90 46.56 -12.61
N HIS A 3 -52.07 45.40 -11.96
CA HIS A 3 -52.24 44.08 -12.58
C HIS A 3 -51.99 42.94 -11.58
N VAL A 4 -53.07 42.31 -11.15
CA VAL A 4 -53.10 40.92 -10.69
C VAL A 4 -53.07 40.00 -11.93
N LYS A 5 -52.19 38.99 -11.94
CA LYS A 5 -52.21 37.78 -12.79
C LYS A 5 -51.61 36.63 -11.94
N GLN A 6 -52.42 35.75 -11.37
CA GLN A 6 -52.80 34.42 -11.87
C GLN A 6 -51.64 33.40 -12.02
N THR A 7 -51.68 32.42 -11.10
CA THR A 7 -51.65 30.96 -11.33
C THR A 7 -50.44 30.35 -12.06
N THR A 8 -49.76 29.39 -11.43
CA THR A 8 -49.70 27.98 -11.91
C THR A 8 -49.15 27.09 -10.78
N MET A 9 -49.99 26.14 -10.38
CA MET A 9 -49.70 25.02 -9.51
C MET A 9 -49.30 23.85 -10.43
N THR A 10 -48.11 23.27 -10.24
CA THR A 10 -47.73 22.03 -10.92
C THR A 10 -47.29 21.00 -9.88
N ILE A 11 -48.11 19.96 -9.76
CA ILE A 11 -47.84 18.71 -9.05
C ILE A 11 -47.01 17.83 -9.99
N ALA A 12 -45.98 17.14 -9.49
CA ALA A 12 -45.68 15.77 -9.91
C ALA A 12 -44.63 15.11 -9.00
N MET A 13 -45.02 13.97 -8.45
CA MET A 13 -44.22 13.01 -7.70
C MET A 13 -43.08 12.44 -8.55
N THR A 14 -41.91 12.25 -7.94
CA THR A 14 -40.95 11.24 -8.36
C THR A 14 -40.57 10.37 -7.16
N LEU A 15 -41.21 9.20 -7.08
CA LEU A 15 -40.64 8.02 -6.44
C LEU A 15 -39.31 7.71 -7.15
N THR A 16 -38.21 7.61 -6.42
CA THR A 16 -37.06 6.83 -6.90
C THR A 16 -36.44 6.09 -5.71
N ALA A 17 -36.34 4.79 -5.91
CA ALA A 17 -36.24 3.73 -4.93
C ALA A 17 -34.88 3.63 -4.24
N CYS A 18 -34.89 2.97 -3.08
CA CYS A 18 -33.75 2.42 -2.38
C CYS A 18 -32.76 1.73 -3.33
N ALA A 19 -31.51 2.14 -3.29
CA ALA A 19 -30.38 1.32 -3.72
C ALA A 19 -29.48 1.09 -2.51
N VAL A 20 -29.60 -0.11 -1.95
CA VAL A 20 -28.71 -0.65 -0.92
C VAL A 20 -27.31 -0.73 -1.51
N THR A 21 -26.40 0.15 -1.09
CA THR A 21 -24.98 0.02 -1.41
C THR A 21 -24.35 -1.03 -0.49
N LEU A 22 -24.54 -2.30 -0.84
CA LEU A 22 -23.67 -3.37 -0.37
C LEU A 22 -22.27 -3.11 -0.95
N GLY A 23 -21.42 -2.50 -0.14
CA GLY A 23 -20.00 -2.32 -0.44
C GLY A 23 -19.33 -3.69 -0.60
N ALA A 24 -19.23 -4.15 -1.84
CA ALA A 24 -18.37 -5.26 -2.20
C ALA A 24 -16.92 -4.80 -1.98
N PHE A 25 -16.28 -5.28 -0.90
CA PHE A 25 -14.83 -5.29 -0.80
C PHE A 25 -14.32 -6.24 -1.87
N ALA A 26 -14.08 -5.73 -3.07
CA ALA A 26 -13.29 -6.44 -4.06
C ALA A 26 -11.88 -6.58 -3.47
N THR A 27 -11.55 -7.77 -2.98
CA THR A 27 -10.16 -8.16 -2.75
C THR A 27 -9.46 -8.01 -4.10
N PRO A 28 -8.42 -7.19 -4.24
CA PRO A 28 -7.70 -7.12 -5.51
C PRO A 28 -7.22 -8.54 -5.82
N ALA A 29 -7.57 -9.03 -7.01
CA ALA A 29 -7.02 -10.28 -7.50
C ALA A 29 -5.50 -10.16 -7.44
N GLN A 30 -4.85 -11.00 -6.63
CA GLN A 30 -3.40 -11.14 -6.63
C GLN A 30 -2.99 -11.65 -8.01
N ALA A 31 -2.63 -10.72 -8.90
CA ALA A 31 -1.87 -11.05 -10.08
C ALA A 31 -0.60 -11.77 -9.61
N ASP A 32 -0.31 -12.93 -10.19
CA ASP A 32 0.96 -13.62 -9.99
C ASP A 32 2.08 -12.62 -10.32
N LEU A 33 2.78 -12.13 -9.29
CA LEU A 33 3.66 -10.95 -9.35
C LEU A 33 4.93 -11.20 -10.19
N GLY A 34 5.01 -12.32 -10.91
CA GLY A 34 6.20 -12.80 -11.59
C GLY A 34 7.25 -13.24 -10.58
N GLY A 35 7.57 -14.53 -10.58
CA GLY A 35 8.49 -15.11 -9.59
C GLY A 35 9.90 -14.55 -9.70
N ALA A 36 10.31 -13.70 -8.76
CA ALA A 36 11.71 -13.39 -8.57
C ALA A 36 12.47 -14.67 -8.20
N THR A 37 13.51 -15.04 -8.95
CA THR A 37 14.36 -16.17 -8.60
C THR A 37 15.54 -15.68 -7.75
N ALA A 38 15.59 -16.15 -6.51
CA ALA A 38 16.69 -15.87 -5.59
C ALA A 38 16.97 -17.16 -4.80
N SER A 39 18.12 -17.78 -5.07
CA SER A 39 18.58 -18.96 -4.32
C SER A 39 19.06 -18.53 -2.94
N GLY A 40 18.70 -19.27 -1.89
CA GLY A 40 19.07 -18.95 -0.51
C GLY A 40 18.36 -17.76 0.11
N VAL A 41 17.31 -17.24 -0.53
CA VAL A 41 16.49 -16.13 -0.02
C VAL A 41 15.04 -16.60 0.12
N ARG A 42 14.44 -16.43 1.30
CA ARG A 42 13.03 -16.77 1.55
C ARG A 42 12.07 -15.76 0.94
N ALA A 43 12.34 -14.47 1.04
CA ALA A 43 11.53 -13.45 0.37
C ALA A 43 12.35 -12.35 -0.29
N VAL A 44 11.87 -11.87 -1.44
CA VAL A 44 12.41 -10.71 -2.14
C VAL A 44 11.28 -9.96 -2.82
N ALA A 45 11.36 -8.63 -2.84
CA ALA A 45 10.40 -7.81 -3.56
C ALA A 45 11.02 -6.53 -4.10
N ILE A 46 10.55 -6.12 -5.27
CA ILE A 46 10.74 -4.78 -5.83
C ILE A 46 9.46 -4.00 -5.57
N ILE A 47 9.53 -2.93 -4.78
CA ILE A 47 8.37 -2.13 -4.37
C ILE A 47 8.52 -0.71 -4.91
N THR A 48 7.45 -0.18 -5.51
CA THR A 48 7.37 1.20 -6.02
C THR A 48 7.14 2.22 -4.90
N ALA A 49 7.28 3.51 -5.21
CA ALA A 49 7.12 4.59 -4.23
C ALA A 49 5.69 4.71 -3.66
N ASP A 50 4.67 4.26 -4.38
CA ASP A 50 3.28 4.19 -3.91
C ASP A 50 2.96 2.89 -3.15
N GLY A 51 3.92 1.96 -3.06
CA GLY A 51 3.79 0.72 -2.29
C GLY A 51 3.30 -0.48 -3.08
N HIS A 52 3.23 -0.40 -4.41
CA HIS A 52 2.92 -1.57 -5.26
C HIS A 52 4.13 -2.50 -5.41
N VAL A 53 3.86 -3.80 -5.47
CA VAL A 53 4.90 -4.81 -5.72
C VAL A 53 5.01 -5.03 -7.23
N VAL A 54 6.19 -4.78 -7.79
CA VAL A 54 6.49 -4.98 -9.22
C VAL A 54 6.82 -6.42 -9.52
N ARG A 55 7.63 -7.03 -8.64
CA ARG A 55 8.07 -8.42 -8.73
C ARG A 55 8.42 -8.97 -7.37
N SER A 56 8.10 -10.22 -7.07
CA SER A 56 8.43 -10.82 -5.78
C SER A 56 8.57 -12.34 -5.76
N LYS A 57 9.06 -12.84 -4.63
CA LYS A 57 9.01 -14.22 -4.14
C LYS A 57 8.85 -14.14 -2.62
N GLY A 58 8.05 -14.98 -1.99
CA GLY A 58 7.92 -14.98 -0.52
C GLY A 58 7.16 -13.77 0.06
N VAL A 59 6.54 -12.94 -0.79
CA VAL A 59 5.85 -11.70 -0.43
C VAL A 59 4.44 -11.72 -1.01
N ILE A 60 3.45 -11.61 -0.13
CA ILE A 60 2.01 -11.61 -0.49
C ILE A 60 1.60 -10.23 -1.01
N GLY A 61 2.22 -9.17 -0.50
CA GLY A 61 1.96 -7.81 -0.93
C GLY A 61 2.72 -6.78 -0.11
N ALA A 62 2.57 -5.52 -0.49
CA ALA A 62 3.07 -4.39 0.26
C ALA A 62 1.97 -3.32 0.31
N ARG A 63 2.00 -2.50 1.37
CA ARG A 63 1.16 -1.31 1.47
C ARG A 63 1.96 -0.14 2.00
N LYS A 64 1.68 1.04 1.47
CA LYS A 64 2.11 2.30 2.06
C LYS A 64 1.13 2.69 3.16
N ILE A 65 1.63 2.95 4.37
CA ILE A 65 0.80 3.34 5.53
C ILE A 65 0.90 4.84 5.84
N ALA A 66 2.00 5.48 5.44
CA ALA A 66 2.22 6.93 5.51
C ALA A 66 3.30 7.32 4.47
N VAL A 67 3.56 8.62 4.31
CA VAL A 67 4.67 9.09 3.46
C VAL A 67 5.97 8.46 3.94
N GLY A 68 6.69 7.79 3.02
CA GLY A 68 7.94 7.10 3.29
C GLY A 68 7.81 5.90 4.24
N GLN A 69 6.62 5.38 4.51
CA GLN A 69 6.42 4.24 5.42
C GLN A 69 5.60 3.13 4.77
N TYR A 70 6.17 1.93 4.78
CA TYR A 70 5.64 0.77 4.09
C TYR A 70 5.61 -0.45 5.01
N CYS A 71 4.61 -1.29 4.83
CA CYS A 71 4.50 -2.61 5.44
C CYS A 71 4.49 -3.66 4.33
N VAL A 72 5.46 -4.58 4.37
CA VAL A 72 5.60 -5.65 3.39
C VAL A 72 5.21 -6.97 4.05
N ARG A 73 4.14 -7.58 3.55
CA ARG A 73 3.57 -8.81 4.07
C ARG A 73 4.28 -10.02 3.46
N LEU A 74 4.93 -10.82 4.30
CA LEU A 74 5.59 -12.04 3.87
C LEU A 74 4.64 -13.24 3.85
N ASP A 75 5.04 -14.33 3.19
CA ASP A 75 4.35 -15.63 3.25
C ASP A 75 4.31 -16.23 4.67
N SER A 76 3.43 -17.22 4.90
CA SER A 76 3.03 -17.66 6.25
C SER A 76 4.05 -18.49 6.98
N ASP A 77 4.91 -19.12 6.22
CA ASP A 77 6.06 -19.88 6.68
C ASP A 77 7.28 -18.98 6.95
N ILE A 78 7.23 -17.70 6.60
CA ILE A 78 8.33 -16.75 6.80
C ILE A 78 8.05 -15.89 8.02
N ASN A 79 8.82 -16.12 9.09
CA ASN A 79 8.82 -15.27 10.28
C ASN A 79 9.89 -14.17 10.12
N PRO A 80 9.53 -12.89 9.98
CA PRO A 80 10.51 -11.83 9.84
C PRO A 80 11.29 -11.57 11.15
N ALA A 81 10.74 -11.91 12.32
CA ALA A 81 11.43 -11.72 13.61
C ALA A 81 12.61 -12.67 13.82
N SER A 82 12.72 -13.75 13.04
CA SER A 82 13.83 -14.71 13.11
C SER A 82 14.88 -14.53 12.01
N THR A 83 14.84 -13.41 11.29
CA THR A 83 15.76 -13.09 10.20
C THR A 83 16.10 -11.59 10.22
N VAL A 84 17.09 -11.21 9.43
CA VAL A 84 17.52 -9.80 9.31
C VAL A 84 17.16 -9.32 7.91
N PRO A 85 15.96 -8.73 7.72
CA PRO A 85 15.58 -8.18 6.43
C PRO A 85 16.44 -6.96 6.08
N VAL A 86 16.78 -6.84 4.80
CA VAL A 86 17.57 -5.73 4.27
C VAL A 86 16.79 -5.05 3.16
N ALA A 87 16.72 -3.73 3.18
CA ALA A 87 16.12 -2.94 2.12
C ALA A 87 17.09 -1.87 1.61
N THR A 88 17.01 -1.60 0.31
CA THR A 88 17.82 -0.58 -0.36
C THR A 88 16.93 0.27 -1.25
N ALA A 89 17.18 1.58 -1.28
CA ALA A 89 16.47 2.47 -2.19
C ALA A 89 16.78 2.11 -3.65
N GLN A 90 15.79 2.23 -4.52
CA GLN A 90 15.97 2.07 -5.95
C GLN A 90 16.79 3.23 -6.52
N TRP A 91 17.37 3.01 -7.71
CA TRP A 91 18.12 4.03 -8.46
C TRP A 91 17.33 5.31 -8.72
N SER A 92 15.99 5.20 -8.86
CA SER A 92 15.09 6.35 -9.02
C SER A 92 14.94 7.20 -7.75
N GLY A 93 15.51 6.76 -6.63
CA GLY A 93 15.56 7.51 -5.37
C GLY A 93 16.50 8.70 -5.42
N SER A 94 16.30 9.65 -4.51
CA SER A 94 17.19 10.80 -4.39
C SER A 94 18.51 10.41 -3.70
N TRP A 95 19.60 11.06 -4.08
CA TRP A 95 20.85 10.98 -3.31
C TRP A 95 20.63 11.36 -1.85
N GLY A 96 21.33 10.69 -0.94
CA GLY A 96 21.16 10.89 0.50
C GLY A 96 19.89 10.27 1.09
N THR A 97 19.26 9.32 0.38
CA THR A 97 18.15 8.54 0.94
C THR A 97 18.66 7.62 2.05
N SER A 98 17.99 7.66 3.20
CA SER A 98 18.14 6.68 4.28
C SER A 98 17.00 5.68 4.24
N VAL A 99 17.32 4.41 4.48
CA VAL A 99 16.36 3.31 4.57
C VAL A 99 16.49 2.67 5.94
N HIS A 100 15.36 2.52 6.62
CA HIS A 100 15.26 1.92 7.94
C HIS A 100 14.34 0.71 7.84
N VAL A 101 14.79 -0.44 8.32
CA VAL A 101 14.01 -1.68 8.28
C VAL A 101 13.77 -2.17 9.69
N ARG A 102 12.54 -2.60 9.97
CA ARG A 102 12.17 -3.26 11.22
C ARG A 102 11.36 -4.53 10.90
N PRO A 103 11.86 -5.73 11.27
CA PRO A 103 11.25 -6.99 10.86
C PRO A 103 9.84 -7.25 11.39
N ASP A 104 9.51 -6.75 12.58
CA ASP A 104 8.37 -7.23 13.38
C ASP A 104 7.56 -6.07 13.94
N ASN A 105 7.29 -5.06 13.11
CA ASN A 105 6.64 -3.84 13.56
C ASN A 105 5.11 -3.98 13.64
N PHE A 106 4.62 -4.90 14.48
CA PHE A 106 3.20 -5.08 14.73
C PHE A 106 2.52 -3.75 15.10
N ALA A 107 3.21 -2.86 15.82
CA ALA A 107 2.64 -1.59 16.25
C ALA A 107 2.23 -0.67 15.08
N ALA A 108 2.98 -0.62 13.98
CA ALA A 108 2.58 0.18 12.81
C ALA A 108 1.91 -0.64 11.71
N CYS A 109 2.23 -1.94 11.62
CA CYS A 109 1.76 -2.80 10.55
C CYS A 109 0.59 -3.71 10.96
N GLY A 110 0.22 -3.78 12.24
CA GLY A 110 -0.91 -4.58 12.71
C GLY A 110 -0.75 -6.10 12.53
N ASP A 111 0.42 -6.58 12.10
CA ASP A 111 0.71 -8.00 11.94
C ASP A 111 2.19 -8.31 12.17
N SER A 112 2.48 -9.47 12.78
CA SER A 112 3.84 -9.92 13.11
C SER A 112 4.61 -10.48 11.90
N ARG A 113 3.95 -10.67 10.76
CA ARG A 113 4.56 -11.11 9.49
C ARG A 113 4.91 -9.96 8.56
N ASP A 114 4.63 -8.73 8.99
CA ASP A 114 4.91 -7.54 8.20
C ASP A 114 6.29 -6.97 8.54
N VAL A 115 7.12 -6.83 7.52
CA VAL A 115 8.36 -6.04 7.62
C VAL A 115 8.02 -4.58 7.39
N PHE A 116 8.36 -3.73 8.35
CA PHE A 116 8.26 -2.28 8.19
C PHE A 116 9.51 -1.73 7.50
N VAL A 117 9.29 -0.86 6.52
CA VAL A 117 10.34 -0.10 5.84
C VAL A 117 10.01 1.38 5.89
N GLY A 118 10.92 2.15 6.49
CA GLY A 118 10.89 3.62 6.52
C GLY A 118 11.94 4.19 5.57
N ILE A 119 11.56 5.18 4.77
CA ILE A 119 12.44 5.81 3.78
C ILE A 119 12.31 7.34 3.90
N GLY A 120 13.46 8.02 3.83
CA GLY A 120 13.51 9.47 3.90
C GLY A 120 14.86 10.02 3.51
N THR A 121 15.03 11.32 3.70
CA THR A 121 16.32 12.01 3.56
C THR A 121 16.53 12.92 4.76
N ALA A 122 17.79 13.27 5.05
CA ALA A 122 18.10 14.23 6.11
C ALA A 122 17.47 15.62 5.87
N ALA A 123 17.29 16.02 4.60
CA ALA A 123 16.80 17.35 4.23
C ALA A 123 15.27 17.46 4.27
N ALA A 124 14.55 16.40 3.91
CA ALA A 124 13.09 16.43 3.74
C ALA A 124 12.33 15.54 4.74
N GLY A 125 13.04 14.76 5.57
CA GLY A 125 12.42 13.75 6.42
C GLY A 125 11.86 12.59 5.58
N ALA A 126 10.71 12.06 5.99
CA ALA A 126 10.09 10.91 5.31
C ALA A 126 9.70 11.25 3.86
N ARG A 127 10.03 10.35 2.93
CA ARG A 127 9.80 10.56 1.50
C ARG A 127 9.48 9.26 0.80
N ASP A 128 8.50 9.33 -0.10
CA ASP A 128 8.13 8.19 -0.93
C ASP A 128 9.23 7.91 -1.96
N THR A 129 9.74 6.69 -1.95
CA THR A 129 10.80 6.24 -2.87
C THR A 129 10.69 4.73 -2.98
N GLY A 130 10.81 4.21 -4.20
CA GLY A 130 10.81 2.77 -4.43
C GLY A 130 12.03 2.10 -3.80
N PHE A 131 11.92 0.84 -3.45
CA PHE A 131 12.98 0.08 -2.79
C PHE A 131 12.98 -1.39 -3.20
N HIS A 132 14.10 -2.06 -2.95
CA HIS A 132 14.23 -3.50 -2.96
C HIS A 132 14.22 -4.00 -1.53
N LEU A 133 13.55 -5.12 -1.27
CA LEU A 133 13.59 -5.83 0.01
C LEU A 133 14.12 -7.25 -0.22
N ILE A 134 15.02 -7.70 0.64
CA ILE A 134 15.53 -9.08 0.70
C ILE A 134 15.37 -9.59 2.14
N VAL A 135 14.84 -10.80 2.25
CA VAL A 135 14.64 -11.52 3.51
C VAL A 135 15.30 -12.90 3.35
N PRO A 136 16.41 -13.16 4.08
CA PRO A 136 17.09 -14.45 4.07
C PRO A 136 16.16 -15.62 4.42
#